data_AF-A0A3M1NRJ2-F1
#
_entry.id   AF-A0A3M1NRJ2-F1
#
_cell.length_a   1.000
_cell.length_b   1.000
_cell.length_c   1.000
_cell.angle_alpha   90.00
_cell.angle_beta   90.00
_cell.angle_gamma   90.00
#
_symmetry.space_group_name_H-M   'P 1'
#
loop_
_entity.id
_entity.type
_entity.pdbx_description
1 polymer ?
#
loop_
_entity_poly.entity_id
_entity_poly.type
_entity_poly.pdbx_seq_one_letter_code
_entity_poly.pdbx_strand_id
1 'polypeptide(L)'
;MRLLEIIEKQFSNGLTSLAVRATKDTSPAEIVKALHLPPAQNVLLVFGGAGKMSADLFNKLAAVMEEIARVVQKLNTTVLDGGTDSGVMRLLGQALFEIGHTSPYIGVLPALAKLDEEGNIAESILEPHHSHFVLLDEDRWGDEVEMMEALATELAGENPSLAILINGGSIAYQEVLHSAQQGRVVLVLKGSGRLADEIATAVENVSMEERFRQLMETGNIRIVDMDSMLEELSTTLTHYLTEGEKHE
;
A
#
# COMPACT_ATOMS: atom_id res chain seq x y z
N MET A 1 -5.25 21.47 -20.82
CA MET A 1 -5.47 20.30 -19.94
C MET A 1 -5.88 19.15 -20.83
N ARG A 2 -5.04 18.12 -20.97
CA ARG A 2 -5.40 16.91 -21.72
C ARG A 2 -6.20 16.04 -20.74
N LEU A 3 -7.41 15.63 -21.12
CA LEU A 3 -8.19 14.72 -20.27
C LEU A 3 -7.47 13.36 -20.23
N LEU A 4 -7.31 12.80 -19.02
CA LEU A 4 -6.83 11.43 -18.86
C LEU A 4 -7.85 10.47 -19.46
N GLU A 5 -7.36 9.45 -20.18
CA GLU A 5 -8.20 8.41 -20.74
C GLU A 5 -8.57 7.41 -19.65
N ILE A 6 -9.88 7.16 -19.49
CA ILE A 6 -10.42 6.17 -18.56
C ILE A 6 -10.54 4.84 -19.30
N ILE A 7 -10.03 3.78 -18.67
CA ILE A 7 -10.06 2.41 -19.17
C ILE A 7 -10.93 1.59 -18.22
N GLU A 8 -11.92 0.89 -18.76
CA GLU A 8 -12.63 -0.14 -18.01
C GLU A 8 -11.89 -1.47 -18.13
N LYS A 9 -11.39 -1.99 -17.01
CA LYS A 9 -10.72 -3.29 -16.96
C LYS A 9 -11.69 -4.34 -16.42
N GLN A 10 -12.08 -5.28 -17.29
CA GLN A 10 -12.87 -6.44 -16.88
C GLN A 10 -11.96 -7.63 -16.53
N PHE A 11 -12.30 -8.33 -15.45
CA PHE A 11 -11.58 -9.50 -14.96
C PHE A 11 -12.38 -10.80 -15.16
N SER A 12 -11.68 -11.93 -15.15
CA SER A 12 -12.28 -13.25 -15.35
C SER A 12 -13.25 -13.66 -14.23
N ASN A 13 -13.13 -13.05 -13.04
CA ASN A 13 -14.06 -13.21 -11.93
C ASN A 13 -15.37 -12.38 -12.09
N GLY A 14 -15.51 -11.64 -13.20
CA GLY A 14 -16.69 -10.81 -13.50
C GLY A 14 -16.67 -9.42 -12.86
N LEU A 15 -15.61 -9.08 -12.10
CA LEU A 15 -15.42 -7.73 -11.56
C LEU A 15 -14.89 -6.78 -12.64
N THR A 16 -15.13 -5.49 -12.43
CA THR A 16 -14.65 -4.42 -13.31
C THR A 16 -14.02 -3.32 -12.47
N SER A 17 -12.88 -2.80 -12.95
CA SER A 17 -12.17 -1.68 -12.33
C SER A 17 -12.07 -0.51 -13.30
N LEU A 18 -11.99 0.71 -12.76
CA LEU A 18 -11.66 1.90 -13.54
C LEU A 18 -10.16 2.17 -13.47
N ALA A 19 -9.52 2.37 -14.61
CA ALA A 19 -8.10 2.66 -14.69
C ALA A 19 -7.84 3.95 -15.46
N VAL A 20 -6.73 4.63 -15.15
CA VAL A 20 -6.20 5.73 -15.95
C VAL A 20 -4.75 5.47 -16.31
N ARG A 21 -4.36 5.89 -17.51
CA ARG A 21 -2.95 6.02 -17.92
C ARG A 21 -2.42 7.35 -17.43
N ALA A 22 -1.30 7.33 -16.73
CA ALA A 22 -0.64 8.52 -16.21
C ALA A 22 0.87 8.47 -16.44
N THR A 23 1.53 9.61 -16.29
CA THR A 23 2.99 9.73 -16.27
C THR A 23 3.39 10.32 -14.93
N LYS A 24 4.67 10.30 -14.56
CA LYS A 24 5.16 10.99 -13.35
C LYS A 24 4.78 12.47 -13.26
N ASP A 25 4.54 13.13 -14.40
CA ASP A 25 4.20 14.56 -14.47
C ASP A 25 2.68 14.80 -14.36
N THR A 26 1.86 13.75 -14.32
CA THR A 26 0.40 13.85 -14.18
C THR A 26 0.04 14.32 -12.77
N SER A 27 -0.87 15.28 -12.65
CA SER A 27 -1.26 15.77 -11.32
C SER A 27 -2.12 14.73 -10.56
N PRO A 28 -1.88 14.49 -9.26
CA PRO A 28 -2.76 13.67 -8.42
C PRO A 28 -4.23 14.11 -8.46
N ALA A 29 -4.49 15.42 -8.44
CA ALA A 29 -5.85 15.97 -8.54
C ALA A 29 -6.53 15.65 -9.89
N GLU A 30 -5.77 15.58 -10.98
CA GLU A 30 -6.29 15.15 -12.28
C GLU A 30 -6.66 13.66 -12.27
N ILE A 31 -5.86 12.82 -11.61
CA ILE A 31 -6.14 11.39 -11.42
C ILE A 31 -7.41 11.18 -10.57
N VAL A 32 -7.49 11.84 -9.41
CA VAL A 32 -8.66 11.79 -8.52
C VAL A 32 -9.95 12.15 -9.29
N LYS A 33 -9.89 13.23 -10.07
CA LYS A 33 -11.02 13.67 -10.88
C LYS A 33 -11.39 12.67 -11.97
N ALA A 34 -10.40 12.12 -12.70
CA ALA A 34 -10.63 11.21 -13.81
C ALA A 34 -11.22 9.87 -13.35
N LEU A 35 -10.75 9.35 -12.22
CA LEU A 35 -11.26 8.12 -11.61
C LEU A 35 -12.56 8.32 -10.82
N HIS A 36 -13.06 9.56 -10.72
CA HIS A 36 -14.22 9.91 -9.89
C HIS A 36 -14.07 9.45 -8.43
N LEU A 37 -12.85 9.52 -7.88
CA LEU A 37 -12.58 9.10 -6.51
C LEU A 37 -13.27 10.03 -5.51
N PRO A 38 -14.04 9.51 -4.55
CA PRO A 38 -14.62 10.31 -3.49
C PRO A 38 -13.51 10.81 -2.53
N PRO A 39 -13.73 11.91 -1.80
CA PRO A 39 -12.85 12.30 -0.71
C PRO A 39 -12.73 11.18 0.32
N ALA A 40 -11.51 10.86 0.76
CA ALA A 40 -11.26 9.80 1.74
C ALA A 40 -11.45 10.32 3.17
N GLN A 41 -12.09 9.53 4.02
CA GLN A 41 -12.17 9.82 5.47
C GLN A 41 -10.88 9.47 6.20
N ASN A 42 -10.12 8.54 5.65
CA ASN A 42 -8.78 8.17 6.04
C ASN A 42 -8.18 7.31 4.92
N VAL A 43 -6.85 7.29 4.84
CA VAL A 43 -6.11 6.58 3.80
C VAL A 43 -5.12 5.60 4.44
N LEU A 44 -5.08 4.37 3.92
CA LEU A 44 -4.08 3.37 4.27
C LEU A 44 -3.25 3.01 3.02
N LEU A 45 -1.94 3.19 3.10
CA LEU A 45 -1.00 2.59 2.15
C LEU A 45 -0.52 1.24 2.68
N VAL A 46 -0.51 0.22 1.83
CA VAL A 46 -0.01 -1.11 2.18
C VAL A 46 1.21 -1.42 1.33
N PHE A 47 2.36 -1.51 1.98
CA PHE A 47 3.64 -1.84 1.35
C PHE A 47 3.98 -3.29 1.62
N GLY A 48 4.21 -4.07 0.58
CA GLY A 48 4.45 -5.49 0.76
C GLY A 48 5.08 -6.19 -0.44
N GLY A 49 5.68 -7.35 -0.14
CA GLY A 49 6.37 -8.15 -1.14
C GLY A 49 5.52 -9.29 -1.72
N ALA A 50 5.77 -9.57 -3.00
CA ALA A 50 5.18 -10.66 -3.77
C ALA A 50 5.82 -12.05 -3.52
N GLY A 51 6.99 -12.13 -2.88
CA GLY A 51 7.85 -13.32 -2.98
C GLY A 51 8.68 -13.68 -1.75
N LYS A 52 9.15 -14.94 -1.75
CA LYS A 52 10.01 -15.59 -0.74
C LYS A 52 9.37 -15.80 0.64
N MET A 53 8.07 -16.12 0.69
CA MET A 53 7.38 -16.49 1.93
C MET A 53 7.31 -18.02 2.07
N SER A 54 7.50 -18.53 3.29
CA SER A 54 7.14 -19.92 3.60
C SER A 54 5.61 -20.07 3.63
N ALA A 55 5.11 -21.31 3.46
CA ALA A 55 3.67 -21.57 3.55
C ALA A 55 3.10 -21.18 4.93
N ASP A 56 3.86 -21.41 6.00
CA ASP A 56 3.45 -21.02 7.36
C ASP A 56 3.32 -19.49 7.51
N LEU A 57 4.30 -18.75 6.99
CA LEU A 57 4.24 -17.29 6.99
C LEU A 57 3.07 -16.77 6.15
N PHE A 58 2.82 -17.38 4.99
CA PHE A 58 1.70 -17.02 4.13
C PHE A 58 0.34 -17.19 4.84
N ASN A 59 0.15 -18.30 5.57
CA ASN A 59 -1.07 -18.52 6.35
C ASN A 59 -1.22 -17.52 7.50
N LYS A 60 -0.14 -17.19 8.21
CA LYS A 60 -0.16 -16.14 9.24
C LYS A 60 -0.54 -14.79 8.64
N LEU A 61 0.04 -14.43 7.50
CA LEU A 61 -0.25 -13.18 6.80
C LEU A 61 -1.69 -13.12 6.27
N ALA A 62 -2.28 -14.25 5.87
CA ALA A 62 -3.70 -14.29 5.49
C ALA A 62 -4.59 -13.84 6.66
N ALA A 63 -4.38 -14.36 7.87
CA ALA A 63 -5.12 -13.94 9.06
C ALA A 63 -4.90 -12.45 9.41
N VAL A 64 -3.68 -11.94 9.19
CA VAL A 64 -3.38 -10.52 9.34
C VAL A 64 -4.15 -9.67 8.31
N MET A 65 -4.19 -10.10 7.04
CA MET A 65 -4.92 -9.38 5.99
C MET A 65 -6.43 -9.37 6.27
N GLU A 66 -6.99 -10.47 6.76
CA GLU A 66 -8.38 -10.52 7.19
C GLU A 66 -8.66 -9.48 8.29
N GLU A 67 -7.75 -9.32 9.24
CA GLU A 67 -7.91 -8.35 10.32
C GLU A 67 -7.77 -6.90 9.83
N ILE A 68 -6.80 -6.62 8.97
CA ILE A 68 -6.67 -5.32 8.29
C ILE A 68 -7.96 -5.00 7.52
N ALA A 69 -8.49 -5.97 6.77
CA ALA A 69 -9.72 -5.80 6.00
C ALA A 69 -10.93 -5.48 6.90
N ARG A 70 -11.03 -6.08 8.11
CA ARG A 70 -12.07 -5.72 9.09
C ARG A 70 -11.97 -4.26 9.52
N VAL A 71 -10.76 -3.78 9.83
CA VAL A 71 -10.55 -2.38 10.25
C VAL A 71 -10.88 -1.42 9.10
N VAL A 72 -10.33 -1.68 7.92
CA VAL A 72 -10.54 -0.89 6.70
C VAL A 72 -12.03 -0.82 6.31
N GLN A 73 -12.75 -1.94 6.40
CA GLN A 73 -14.20 -1.98 6.18
C GLN A 73 -14.95 -1.16 7.23
N LYS A 74 -14.62 -1.32 8.51
CA LYS A 74 -15.31 -0.63 9.60
C LYS A 74 -15.16 0.89 9.52
N LEU A 75 -14.00 1.36 9.07
CA LEU A 75 -13.66 2.78 8.99
C LEU A 75 -13.93 3.42 7.62
N ASN A 76 -14.38 2.64 6.63
CA ASN A 76 -14.50 3.07 5.24
C ASN A 76 -13.19 3.68 4.69
N THR A 77 -12.08 3.02 4.99
CA THR A 77 -10.74 3.47 4.63
C THR A 77 -10.49 3.32 3.14
N THR A 78 -9.94 4.35 2.50
CA THR A 78 -9.40 4.23 1.14
C THR A 78 -8.02 3.58 1.20
N VAL A 79 -7.80 2.55 0.39
CA VAL A 79 -6.57 1.76 0.41
C VAL A 79 -5.78 1.94 -0.88
N LEU A 80 -4.47 2.15 -0.77
CA LEU A 80 -3.54 2.19 -1.89
C LEU A 80 -2.46 1.11 -1.72
N ASP A 81 -2.15 0.39 -2.79
CA ASP A 81 -0.98 -0.48 -2.88
C ASP A 81 -0.45 -0.62 -4.33
N GLY A 82 0.49 -1.54 -4.55
CA GLY A 82 1.13 -1.78 -5.86
C GLY A 82 0.27 -2.50 -6.92
N GLY A 83 -0.97 -2.88 -6.63
CA GLY A 83 -1.97 -3.34 -7.60
C GLY A 83 -1.74 -4.70 -8.27
N THR A 84 -0.62 -5.38 -8.04
CA THR A 84 -0.32 -6.68 -8.68
C THR A 84 -0.93 -7.86 -7.94
N ASP A 85 -1.38 -8.89 -8.66
CA ASP A 85 -1.92 -10.14 -8.11
C ASP A 85 -0.81 -11.02 -7.55
N SER A 86 -0.20 -10.61 -6.46
CA SER A 86 0.89 -11.35 -5.82
C SER A 86 1.06 -10.99 -4.34
N GLY A 87 1.56 -11.95 -3.55
CA GLY A 87 1.88 -11.76 -2.14
C GLY A 87 0.79 -11.04 -1.33
N VAL A 88 1.19 -9.93 -0.70
CA VAL A 88 0.34 -9.12 0.19
C VAL A 88 -0.89 -8.57 -0.54
N MET A 89 -0.75 -8.03 -1.75
CA MET A 89 -1.85 -7.43 -2.51
C MET A 89 -2.94 -8.46 -2.86
N ARG A 90 -2.53 -9.68 -3.23
CA ARG A 90 -3.47 -10.81 -3.45
C ARG A 90 -4.24 -11.16 -2.18
N LEU A 91 -3.53 -11.30 -1.05
CA LEU A 91 -4.15 -11.65 0.23
C LEU A 91 -5.11 -10.55 0.70
N LEU A 92 -4.72 -9.29 0.56
CA LEU A 92 -5.54 -8.14 0.94
C LEU A 92 -6.76 -7.99 0.02
N GLY A 93 -6.59 -8.11 -1.30
CA GLY A 93 -7.69 -8.04 -2.26
C GLY A 93 -8.75 -9.11 -2.00
N GLN A 94 -8.33 -10.35 -1.75
CA GLN A 94 -9.24 -11.43 -1.35
C GLN A 94 -9.98 -11.11 -0.04
N ALA A 95 -9.26 -10.66 1.00
CA ALA A 95 -9.87 -10.35 2.29
C ALA A 95 -10.86 -9.18 2.22
N LEU A 96 -10.55 -8.12 1.46
CA LEU A 96 -11.44 -6.97 1.22
C LEU A 96 -12.69 -7.36 0.44
N PHE A 97 -12.55 -8.26 -0.55
CA PHE A 97 -13.68 -8.79 -1.30
C PHE A 97 -14.62 -9.62 -0.40
N GLU A 98 -14.07 -10.54 0.39
CA GLU A 98 -14.86 -11.42 1.26
C GLU A 98 -15.62 -10.67 2.35
N ILE A 99 -15.03 -9.59 2.89
CA ILE A 99 -15.70 -8.75 3.91
C ILE A 99 -16.69 -7.75 3.31
N GLY A 100 -16.75 -7.63 1.97
CA GLY A 100 -17.62 -6.70 1.27
C GLY A 100 -17.21 -5.23 1.47
N HIS A 101 -15.90 -4.94 1.45
CA HIS A 101 -15.40 -3.58 1.47
C HIS A 101 -15.86 -2.80 0.23
N THR A 102 -16.23 -1.53 0.40
CA THR A 102 -16.84 -0.71 -0.68
C THR A 102 -16.15 0.63 -0.93
N SER A 103 -15.19 1.02 -0.08
CA SER A 103 -14.40 2.23 -0.34
C SER A 103 -13.34 1.94 -1.40
N PRO A 104 -12.74 2.98 -2.01
CA PRO A 104 -11.75 2.77 -3.06
C PRO A 104 -10.55 1.94 -2.56
N TYR A 105 -10.29 0.85 -3.27
CA TYR A 105 -9.06 0.07 -3.23
C TYR A 105 -8.32 0.28 -4.56
N ILE A 106 -7.16 0.93 -4.52
CA ILE A 106 -6.50 1.57 -5.66
C ILE A 106 -5.10 0.99 -5.83
N GLY A 107 -4.83 0.41 -6.99
CA GLY A 107 -3.51 -0.09 -7.36
C GLY A 107 -2.74 0.95 -8.14
N VAL A 108 -1.53 1.29 -7.71
CA VAL A 108 -0.63 2.23 -8.40
C VAL A 108 0.63 1.49 -8.81
N LEU A 109 0.93 1.43 -10.11
CA LEU A 109 2.02 0.61 -10.62
C LEU A 109 2.63 1.13 -11.93
N PRO A 110 3.91 0.82 -12.19
CA PRO A 110 4.58 1.11 -13.45
C PRO A 110 4.13 0.05 -14.47
N ALA A 111 3.16 0.40 -15.30
CA ALA A 111 2.43 -0.53 -16.15
C ALA A 111 3.33 -1.31 -17.13
N LEU A 112 4.44 -0.70 -17.55
CA LEU A 112 5.39 -1.27 -18.51
C LEU A 112 6.55 -2.01 -17.83
N ALA A 113 6.61 -2.02 -16.50
CA ALA A 113 7.71 -2.67 -15.79
C ALA A 113 7.72 -4.17 -16.03
N LYS A 114 8.89 -4.70 -16.36
CA LYS A 114 9.05 -6.13 -16.64
C LYS A 114 8.92 -6.97 -15.37
N LEU A 115 8.20 -8.07 -15.49
CA LEU A 115 8.08 -9.10 -14.46
C LEU A 115 9.15 -10.17 -14.61
N ASP A 116 9.47 -10.52 -15.85
CA ASP A 116 10.32 -11.66 -16.19
C ASP A 116 11.06 -11.44 -17.52
N GLU A 117 11.89 -12.42 -17.90
CA GLU A 117 12.68 -12.37 -19.13
C GLU A 117 11.83 -12.66 -20.38
N GLU A 118 10.66 -13.27 -20.20
CA GLU A 118 9.67 -13.59 -21.22
C GLU A 118 8.92 -12.35 -21.73
N GLY A 119 9.08 -11.20 -21.08
CA GLY A 119 8.53 -9.92 -21.50
C GLY A 119 7.13 -9.66 -20.95
N ASN A 120 6.69 -10.41 -19.94
CA ASN A 120 5.48 -10.04 -19.20
C ASN A 120 5.72 -8.74 -18.44
N ILE A 121 4.68 -7.90 -18.36
CA ILE A 121 4.73 -6.58 -17.74
C ILE A 121 3.77 -6.50 -16.58
N ALA A 122 3.98 -5.57 -15.66
CA ALA A 122 3.18 -5.41 -14.44
C ALA A 122 1.65 -5.42 -14.69
N GLU A 123 1.19 -4.75 -15.74
CA GLU A 123 -0.22 -4.70 -16.13
C GLU A 123 -0.82 -6.06 -16.55
N SER A 124 0.00 -7.05 -16.89
CA SER A 124 -0.51 -8.39 -17.22
C SER A 124 -0.97 -9.18 -15.98
N ILE A 125 -0.64 -8.71 -14.77
CA ILE A 125 -0.98 -9.38 -13.51
C ILE A 125 -1.74 -8.48 -12.54
N LEU A 126 -2.63 -7.61 -13.01
CA LEU A 126 -3.45 -6.79 -12.10
C LEU A 126 -4.29 -7.66 -11.15
N GLU A 127 -4.34 -7.27 -9.87
CA GLU A 127 -5.12 -7.95 -8.85
C GLU A 127 -6.63 -7.65 -9.04
N PRO A 128 -7.48 -8.68 -9.16
CA PRO A 128 -8.82 -8.52 -9.72
C PRO A 128 -9.87 -7.93 -8.75
N HIS A 129 -9.53 -7.68 -7.49
CA HIS A 129 -10.45 -7.11 -6.49
C HIS A 129 -10.26 -5.61 -6.27
N HIS A 130 -9.22 -5.02 -6.87
CA HIS A 130 -9.06 -3.57 -6.91
C HIS A 130 -10.22 -2.89 -7.61
N SER A 131 -10.69 -1.79 -7.04
CA SER A 131 -11.74 -0.96 -7.64
C SER A 131 -11.18 -0.01 -8.70
N HIS A 132 -9.94 0.46 -8.52
CA HIS A 132 -9.31 1.43 -9.42
C HIS A 132 -7.83 1.12 -9.66
N PHE A 133 -7.30 1.61 -10.79
CA PHE A 133 -5.88 1.55 -11.09
C PHE A 133 -5.32 2.87 -11.62
N VAL A 134 -4.10 3.18 -11.21
CA VAL A 134 -3.26 4.22 -11.82
C VAL A 134 -2.08 3.51 -12.50
N LEU A 135 -2.16 3.44 -13.81
CA LEU A 135 -1.19 2.76 -14.67
C LEU A 135 -0.18 3.78 -15.16
N LEU A 136 0.99 3.84 -14.53
CA LEU A 136 2.05 4.74 -14.97
C LEU A 136 2.74 4.19 -16.21
N ASP A 137 2.94 5.04 -17.21
CA ASP A 137 3.68 4.72 -18.44
C ASP A 137 5.21 4.71 -18.20
N GLU A 138 5.62 4.09 -17.11
CA GLU A 138 7.00 3.90 -16.68
C GLU A 138 7.34 2.40 -16.69
N ASP A 139 8.62 2.07 -16.85
CA ASP A 139 9.10 0.69 -17.09
C ASP A 139 9.99 0.12 -15.99
N ARG A 140 10.12 0.82 -14.85
CA ARG A 140 10.90 0.35 -13.70
C ARG A 140 10.07 0.33 -12.44
N TRP A 141 10.18 -0.77 -11.71
CA TRP A 141 9.69 -0.88 -10.34
C TRP A 141 10.31 0.20 -9.46
N GLY A 142 9.47 0.95 -8.77
CA GLY A 142 9.85 2.09 -7.93
C GLY A 142 9.59 3.45 -8.57
N ASP A 143 9.34 3.54 -9.88
CA ASP A 143 8.97 4.80 -10.54
C ASP A 143 7.56 5.30 -10.12
N GLU A 144 6.75 4.41 -9.54
CA GLU A 144 5.40 4.67 -9.04
C GLU A 144 5.32 5.27 -7.64
N VAL A 145 6.39 5.15 -6.85
CA VAL A 145 6.35 5.48 -5.41
C VAL A 145 5.96 6.94 -5.19
N GLU A 146 6.58 7.88 -5.93
CA GLU A 146 6.28 9.30 -5.78
C GLU A 146 4.80 9.62 -6.13
N MET A 147 4.25 8.98 -7.16
CA MET A 147 2.85 9.17 -7.54
C MET A 147 1.91 8.58 -6.50
N MET A 148 2.18 7.36 -6.01
CA MET A 148 1.35 6.70 -5.00
C MET A 148 1.27 7.54 -3.72
N GLU A 149 2.41 8.08 -3.29
CA GLU A 149 2.52 8.98 -2.14
C GLU A 149 1.78 10.30 -2.32
N ALA A 150 1.94 10.93 -3.49
CA ALA A 150 1.26 12.16 -3.82
C ALA A 150 -0.27 11.96 -3.94
N LEU A 151 -0.70 10.84 -4.50
CA LEU A 151 -2.12 10.47 -4.60
C LEU A 151 -2.74 10.19 -3.24
N ALA A 152 -2.04 9.46 -2.35
CA ALA A 152 -2.50 9.25 -0.99
C ALA A 152 -2.66 10.57 -0.22
N THR A 153 -1.74 11.51 -0.43
CA THR A 153 -1.79 12.85 0.18
C THR A 153 -2.96 13.68 -0.37
N GLU A 154 -3.18 13.68 -1.68
CA GLU A 154 -4.32 14.35 -2.32
C GLU A 154 -5.67 13.78 -1.84
N LEU A 155 -5.77 12.45 -1.71
CA LEU A 155 -6.99 11.77 -1.25
C LEU A 155 -7.28 12.02 0.23
N ALA A 156 -6.25 12.01 1.07
CA ALA A 156 -6.38 12.24 2.51
C ALA A 156 -6.73 13.70 2.81
N GLY A 157 -6.11 14.66 2.12
CA GLY A 157 -6.19 16.07 2.49
C GLY A 157 -5.73 16.26 3.95
N GLU A 158 -6.60 16.78 4.80
CA GLU A 158 -6.34 16.97 6.24
C GLU A 158 -6.72 15.74 7.10
N ASN A 159 -7.25 14.67 6.48
CA ASN A 159 -7.67 13.47 7.19
C ASN A 159 -6.49 12.53 7.48
N PRO A 160 -6.64 11.59 8.44
CA PRO A 160 -5.58 10.66 8.78
C PRO A 160 -5.10 9.82 7.59
N SER A 161 -3.79 9.69 7.49
CA SER A 161 -3.11 8.87 6.49
C SER A 161 -2.06 8.02 7.18
N LEU A 162 -2.04 6.72 6.89
CA LEU A 162 -1.19 5.72 7.53
C LEU A 162 -0.55 4.84 6.47
N ALA A 163 0.68 4.41 6.68
CA ALA A 163 1.29 3.35 5.90
C ALA A 163 1.55 2.12 6.79
N ILE A 164 1.46 0.93 6.21
CA ILE A 164 1.89 -0.31 6.85
C ILE A 164 2.86 -1.07 5.96
N LEU A 165 4.02 -1.42 6.50
CA LEU A 165 5.00 -2.31 5.87
C LEU A 165 4.80 -3.73 6.36
N ILE A 166 4.56 -4.63 5.42
CA ILE A 166 4.36 -6.05 5.64
C ILE A 166 5.36 -6.81 4.77
N ASN A 167 6.26 -7.55 5.41
CA ASN A 167 7.40 -8.18 4.75
C ASN A 167 8.30 -7.10 4.11
N GLY A 168 8.67 -7.23 2.84
CA GLY A 168 9.33 -6.15 2.11
C GLY A 168 9.87 -6.59 0.76
N GLY A 169 9.30 -6.02 -0.31
CA GLY A 169 9.80 -6.13 -1.68
C GLY A 169 11.12 -5.39 -1.90
N SER A 170 11.66 -5.45 -3.12
CA SER A 170 12.87 -4.71 -3.51
C SER A 170 12.71 -3.20 -3.44
N ILE A 171 11.48 -2.70 -3.60
CA ILE A 171 11.14 -1.26 -3.58
C ILE A 171 10.65 -0.76 -2.22
N ALA A 172 10.37 -1.66 -1.28
CA ALA A 172 9.68 -1.34 -0.03
C ALA A 172 10.43 -0.32 0.85
N TYR A 173 11.76 -0.27 0.75
CA TYR A 173 12.53 0.74 1.48
C TYR A 173 12.24 2.15 0.95
N GLN A 174 12.11 2.30 -0.37
CA GLN A 174 11.78 3.56 -1.00
C GLN A 174 10.37 4.02 -0.61
N GLU A 175 9.38 3.11 -0.63
CA GLU A 175 8.00 3.38 -0.19
C GLU A 175 7.96 3.89 1.26
N VAL A 176 8.59 3.14 2.16
CA VAL A 176 8.65 3.47 3.59
C VAL A 176 9.34 4.80 3.84
N LEU A 177 10.47 5.05 3.18
CA LEU A 177 11.21 6.30 3.33
C LEU A 177 10.40 7.50 2.82
N HIS A 178 9.74 7.39 1.66
CA HIS A 178 8.93 8.47 1.13
C HIS A 178 7.74 8.78 2.03
N SER A 179 6.97 7.76 2.45
CA SER A 179 5.88 7.95 3.42
C SER A 179 6.35 8.65 4.68
N ALA A 180 7.44 8.18 5.28
CA ALA A 180 7.98 8.76 6.50
C ALA A 180 8.45 10.21 6.31
N GLN A 181 9.06 10.55 5.17
CA GLN A 181 9.48 11.91 4.82
C GLN A 181 8.31 12.86 4.57
N GLN A 182 7.15 12.35 4.16
CA GLN A 182 5.90 13.11 4.04
C GLN A 182 5.17 13.29 5.39
N GLY A 183 5.79 12.88 6.51
CA GLY A 183 5.18 12.97 7.84
C GLY A 183 4.18 11.86 8.14
N ARG A 184 4.05 10.85 7.27
CA ARG A 184 3.13 9.74 7.48
C ARG A 184 3.74 8.73 8.44
N VAL A 185 2.96 8.31 9.43
CA VAL A 185 3.34 7.18 10.29
C VAL A 185 3.40 5.91 9.44
N VAL A 186 4.49 5.16 9.60
CA VAL A 186 4.67 3.84 9.00
C VAL A 186 4.68 2.79 10.10
N LEU A 187 3.63 1.96 10.13
CA LEU A 187 3.60 0.76 10.96
C LEU A 187 4.43 -0.32 10.30
N VAL A 188 5.43 -0.84 10.99
CA VAL A 188 6.25 -1.96 10.53
C VAL A 188 5.81 -3.22 11.25
N LEU A 189 5.32 -4.20 10.48
CA LEU A 189 4.84 -5.45 11.03
C LEU A 189 6.01 -6.42 11.24
N LYS A 190 6.60 -6.40 12.44
CA LYS A 190 7.67 -7.33 12.84
C LYS A 190 7.18 -8.77 12.81
N GLY A 191 8.06 -9.71 12.46
CA GLY A 191 7.75 -11.13 12.27
C GLY A 191 7.22 -11.45 10.87
N SER A 192 6.91 -10.44 10.06
CA SER A 192 6.44 -10.64 8.68
C SER A 192 7.56 -10.91 7.68
N GLY A 193 8.84 -10.80 8.07
CA GLY A 193 10.00 -11.15 7.25
C GLY A 193 10.67 -9.97 6.53
N ARG A 194 11.87 -10.22 5.97
CA ARG A 194 12.60 -9.30 5.08
C ARG A 194 12.75 -7.89 5.66
N LEU A 195 12.40 -6.86 4.90
CA LEU A 195 12.65 -5.47 5.27
C LEU A 195 11.95 -5.07 6.57
N ALA A 196 10.73 -5.57 6.83
CA ALA A 196 10.02 -5.29 8.06
C ALA A 196 10.84 -5.73 9.29
N ASP A 197 11.42 -6.94 9.25
CA ASP A 197 12.23 -7.45 10.36
C ASP A 197 13.59 -6.73 10.44
N GLU A 198 14.18 -6.35 9.30
CA GLU A 198 15.41 -5.55 9.25
C GLU A 198 15.21 -4.17 9.91
N ILE A 199 14.12 -3.47 9.59
CA ILE A 199 13.79 -2.18 10.18
C ILE A 199 13.43 -2.34 11.67
N ALA A 200 12.61 -3.33 12.03
CA ALA A 200 12.25 -3.59 13.43
C ALA A 200 13.51 -3.86 14.28
N THR A 201 14.43 -4.68 13.78
CA THR A 201 15.72 -4.95 14.43
C THR A 201 16.56 -3.69 14.56
N ALA A 202 16.57 -2.82 13.55
CA ALA A 202 17.31 -1.56 13.58
C ALA A 202 16.76 -0.57 14.61
N VAL A 203 15.42 -0.46 14.71
CA VAL A 203 14.73 0.37 15.71
C VAL A 203 14.99 -0.14 17.12
N GLU A 204 14.82 -1.44 17.36
CA GLU A 204 14.94 -2.05 18.71
C GLU A 204 16.38 -2.01 19.24
N ASN A 205 17.37 -2.23 18.38
CA ASN A 205 18.78 -2.25 18.77
C ASN A 205 19.45 -0.87 18.73
N VAL A 206 18.71 0.20 18.40
CA VAL A 206 19.28 1.53 18.13
C VAL A 206 20.45 1.42 17.14
N SER A 207 20.25 0.62 16.09
CA SER A 207 21.29 0.32 15.11
C SER A 207 21.65 1.59 14.34
N MET A 208 22.94 1.90 14.27
CA MET A 208 23.48 3.01 13.47
C MET A 208 23.77 2.58 12.02
N GLU A 209 23.10 1.53 11.52
CA GLU A 209 23.19 1.15 10.12
C GLU A 209 22.90 2.35 9.24
N GLU A 210 23.90 2.77 8.46
CA GLU A 210 23.84 3.99 7.65
C GLU A 210 22.60 4.01 6.75
N ARG A 211 22.22 2.84 6.21
CA ARG A 211 21.07 2.72 5.32
C ARG A 211 19.73 3.05 5.98
N PHE A 212 19.59 2.96 7.31
CA PHE A 212 18.33 3.26 8.02
C PHE A 212 18.37 4.61 8.73
N ARG A 213 19.51 5.31 8.76
CA ARG A 213 19.66 6.57 9.50
C ARG A 213 18.59 7.60 9.09
N GLN A 214 18.43 7.83 7.79
CA GLN A 214 17.44 8.79 7.28
C GLN A 214 16.02 8.42 7.71
N LEU A 215 15.70 7.13 7.71
CA LEU A 215 14.40 6.65 8.13
C LEU A 215 14.18 6.89 9.62
N MET A 216 15.18 6.60 10.46
CA MET A 216 15.09 6.80 11.91
C MET A 216 14.97 8.28 12.29
N GLU A 217 15.66 9.17 11.56
CA GLU A 217 15.59 10.62 11.75
C GLU A 217 14.19 11.21 11.53
N THR A 218 13.31 10.52 10.78
CA THR A 218 11.93 10.97 10.57
C THR A 218 11.08 10.91 11.84
N GLY A 219 11.39 10.01 12.77
CA GLY A 219 10.57 9.76 13.97
C GLY A 219 9.21 9.06 13.72
N ASN A 220 8.91 8.69 12.47
CA ASN A 220 7.58 8.24 12.05
C ASN A 220 7.41 6.71 11.96
N ILE A 221 8.38 5.94 12.44
CA ILE A 221 8.32 4.48 12.46
C ILE A 221 7.71 3.97 13.76
N ARG A 222 6.75 3.04 13.67
CA ARG A 222 6.18 2.32 14.81
C ARG A 222 6.22 0.83 14.54
N ILE A 223 6.63 0.04 15.53
CA ILE A 223 6.70 -1.42 15.38
C ILE A 223 5.44 -2.04 15.95
N VAL A 224 4.84 -2.97 15.21
CA VAL A 224 3.78 -3.86 15.68
C VAL A 224 4.27 -5.29 15.47
N ASP A 225 4.16 -6.14 16.48
CA ASP A 225 4.58 -7.55 16.36
C ASP A 225 3.45 -8.39 15.76
N MET A 226 3.72 -9.14 14.69
CA MET A 226 2.74 -10.04 14.06
C MET A 226 2.36 -11.22 14.96
N ASP A 227 3.25 -11.62 15.86
CA ASP A 227 2.97 -12.68 16.84
C ASP A 227 2.26 -12.14 18.11
N SER A 228 2.05 -10.81 18.20
CA SER A 228 1.12 -10.23 19.17
C SER A 228 -0.34 -10.59 18.86
N MET A 229 -1.27 -10.22 19.75
CA MET A 229 -2.68 -10.47 19.50
C MET A 229 -3.15 -9.65 18.30
N LEU A 230 -3.92 -10.24 17.38
CA LEU A 230 -4.53 -9.49 16.26
C LEU A 230 -5.31 -8.26 16.72
N GLU A 231 -5.91 -8.31 17.91
CA GLU A 231 -6.58 -7.16 18.55
C GLU A 231 -5.65 -5.94 18.77
N GLU A 232 -4.36 -6.17 19.03
CA GLU A 232 -3.36 -5.11 19.15
C GLU A 232 -3.11 -4.42 17.80
N LEU A 233 -3.01 -5.19 16.73
CA LEU A 233 -2.93 -4.66 15.36
C LEU A 233 -4.17 -3.83 15.04
N SER A 234 -5.36 -4.35 15.31
CA SER A 234 -6.63 -3.66 15.02
C SER A 234 -6.77 -2.37 15.80
N THR A 235 -6.38 -2.39 17.07
CA THR A 235 -6.39 -1.22 17.95
C THR A 235 -5.43 -0.16 17.44
N THR A 236 -4.21 -0.56 17.06
CA THR A 236 -3.18 0.35 16.54
C THR A 236 -3.60 0.96 15.21
N LEU A 237 -4.08 0.16 14.25
CA LEU A 237 -4.61 0.64 12.98
C LEU A 237 -5.77 1.62 13.19
N THR A 238 -6.71 1.28 14.07
CA THR A 238 -7.87 2.13 14.36
C THR A 238 -7.44 3.46 14.97
N HIS A 239 -6.46 3.47 15.87
CA HIS A 239 -5.95 4.70 16.47
C HIS A 239 -5.38 5.64 15.41
N TYR A 240 -4.43 5.17 14.59
CA TYR A 240 -3.79 6.03 13.59
C TYR A 240 -4.73 6.44 12.45
N LEU A 241 -5.70 5.60 12.07
CA LEU A 241 -6.68 5.92 11.02
C LEU A 241 -7.84 6.81 11.49
N THR A 242 -8.01 7.04 12.79
CA THR A 242 -9.08 7.92 13.31
C THR A 242 -8.57 9.17 14.00
N GLU A 243 -7.45 9.09 14.72
CA GLU A 243 -6.95 10.21 15.53
C GLU A 243 -5.74 10.92 14.93
N GLY A 244 -5.02 10.29 13.98
CA GLY A 244 -3.72 10.75 13.50
C GLY A 244 -2.65 10.77 14.60
N GLU A 245 -1.45 11.31 14.32
CA GLU A 245 -0.57 11.72 15.41
C GLU A 245 -1.11 13.00 16.02
N LYS A 246 -1.74 12.90 17.20
CA LYS A 246 -1.88 14.07 18.05
C LYS A 246 -0.47 14.44 18.51
N HIS A 247 0.11 15.49 17.93
CA HIS A 247 1.25 16.17 18.53
C HIS A 247 0.77 16.73 19.88
N GLU A 248 1.10 16.05 20.98
CA GLU A 248 1.10 16.64 22.32
C GLU A 248 2.23 17.66 22.47
#